data_AF-A0A2E9WPD3-F1
#
_entry.id   AF-A0A2E9WPD3-F1
#
_cell.length_a   1.000
_cell.length_b   1.000
_cell.length_c   1.000
_cell.angle_alpha   90.00
_cell.angle_beta   90.00
_cell.angle_gamma   90.00
#
_symmetry.space_group_name_H-M   'P 1'
#
loop_
_entity.id
_entity.type
_entity.pdbx_description
1 polymer ?
#
loop_
_entity_poly.entity_id
_entity_poly.type
_entity_poly.pdbx_seq_one_letter_code
_entity_poly.pdbx_strand_id
1 'polypeptide(L)'
;MDHPLPSRPSPHMLIPHRAHLACLLLPLVTACVGTREAADATLRIYGESGSELGVCTSYGLVFLGRTVRAGDIEVEAHFGDGSNLESTVVEPIGNGLYTAETEIRLPSVRLKFHDPKPGDELILRGRTEDGAWEEEVTVHADEHIHGLLITAPGVMLRRDDQVGAGVFWSNPFDSNDRRLIGLVSARIRIEDKTYLCVLGPRDLWRLVTHRRDHLRRKPWVYREDIM
;
A
#
# COMPACT_ATOMS: atom_id res chain seq x y z
N MET A 1 -87.80 44.59 -35.43
CA MET A 1 -88.58 43.43 -35.89
C MET A 1 -87.60 42.38 -36.35
N ASP A 2 -87.78 41.17 -35.82
CA ASP A 2 -87.30 39.88 -36.30
C ASP A 2 -85.78 39.55 -36.30
N HIS A 3 -85.44 38.72 -35.30
CA HIS A 3 -84.56 37.54 -35.31
C HIS A 3 -84.33 36.89 -36.71
N PRO A 4 -83.27 36.07 -36.95
CA PRO A 4 -82.70 35.08 -36.01
C PRO A 4 -81.18 34.80 -36.08
N LEU A 5 -80.71 34.05 -35.07
CA LEU A 5 -79.44 33.33 -35.02
C LEU A 5 -79.34 32.22 -36.08
N PRO A 6 -78.12 31.79 -36.42
CA PRO A 6 -77.80 30.36 -36.48
C PRO A 6 -76.55 30.04 -35.65
N SER A 7 -76.63 29.22 -34.62
CA SER A 7 -76.53 27.74 -34.65
C SER A 7 -75.17 27.22 -35.15
N ARG A 8 -74.45 26.58 -34.21
CA ARG A 8 -73.18 25.86 -34.40
C ARG A 8 -73.32 24.69 -35.36
N PRO A 9 -72.23 24.35 -36.06
CA PRO A 9 -71.85 22.96 -36.29
C PRO A 9 -70.54 22.58 -35.55
N SER A 10 -70.62 21.49 -34.79
CA SER A 10 -69.49 20.65 -34.36
C SER A 10 -69.14 19.63 -35.47
N PRO A 11 -68.28 18.63 -35.24
CA PRO A 11 -66.86 18.62 -34.88
C PRO A 11 -66.06 17.86 -35.98
N HIS A 12 -64.85 17.39 -35.62
CA HIS A 12 -63.94 16.51 -36.37
C HIS A 12 -62.88 17.22 -37.20
N MET A 13 -61.73 17.47 -36.56
CA MET A 13 -60.48 17.12 -37.22
C MET A 13 -59.49 16.54 -36.23
N LEU A 14 -58.78 15.53 -36.75
CA LEU A 14 -58.06 14.50 -36.04
C LEU A 14 -56.75 14.99 -35.43
N ILE A 15 -56.39 14.26 -34.37
CA ILE A 15 -55.09 14.17 -33.69
C ILE A 15 -53.95 14.00 -34.71
N PRO A 16 -52.77 14.61 -34.47
CA PRO A 16 -51.62 13.77 -34.20
C PRO A 16 -50.85 14.17 -32.94
N HIS A 17 -50.55 13.14 -32.15
CA HIS A 17 -49.59 13.10 -31.06
C HIS A 17 -48.22 13.66 -31.46
N ARG A 18 -47.67 14.57 -30.66
CA ARG A 18 -46.23 14.58 -30.36
C ARG A 18 -45.99 14.95 -28.90
N ALA A 19 -45.80 13.90 -28.12
CA ALA A 19 -45.18 13.96 -26.81
C ALA A 19 -43.74 14.45 -26.95
N HIS A 20 -43.36 15.48 -26.21
CA HIS A 20 -41.98 15.66 -25.77
C HIS A 20 -41.96 15.96 -24.27
N LEU A 21 -42.32 14.90 -23.54
CA LEU A 21 -41.81 14.61 -22.21
C LEU A 21 -40.31 14.33 -22.38
N ALA A 22 -39.45 15.31 -22.11
CA ALA A 22 -38.00 15.14 -22.10
C ALA A 22 -37.37 16.06 -21.04
N CYS A 23 -37.79 15.90 -19.80
CA CYS A 23 -37.07 16.38 -18.61
C CYS A 23 -36.56 15.16 -17.85
N LEU A 24 -35.76 14.35 -18.54
CA LEU A 24 -35.15 13.13 -18.04
C LEU A 24 -33.71 13.13 -18.52
N LEU A 25 -32.79 12.82 -17.59
CA LEU A 25 -31.35 12.70 -17.74
C LEU A 25 -30.55 13.98 -17.52
N LEU A 26 -30.31 14.27 -16.24
CA LEU A 26 -28.94 14.31 -15.72
C LEU A 26 -28.99 13.79 -14.28
N PRO A 27 -28.95 12.46 -14.03
CA PRO A 27 -28.22 12.04 -12.85
C PRO A 27 -26.78 12.44 -13.18
N LEU A 28 -26.35 13.61 -12.70
CA LEU A 28 -24.94 13.81 -12.43
C LEU A 28 -24.65 12.77 -11.37
N VAL A 29 -24.22 11.61 -11.87
CA VAL A 29 -23.65 10.52 -11.12
C VAL A 29 -22.46 11.16 -10.42
N THR A 30 -22.71 11.70 -9.22
CA THR A 30 -21.73 11.71 -8.15
C THR A 30 -21.49 10.24 -7.84
N ALA A 31 -20.83 9.55 -8.75
CA ALA A 31 -19.94 8.51 -8.35
C ALA A 31 -18.94 9.27 -7.50
N CYS A 32 -19.18 9.25 -6.19
CA CYS A 32 -18.08 9.05 -5.27
C CYS A 32 -17.38 7.82 -5.83
N VAL A 33 -16.42 8.04 -6.72
CA VAL A 33 -15.35 7.12 -6.98
C VAL A 33 -14.69 7.04 -5.62
N GLY A 34 -15.21 6.14 -4.79
CA GLY A 34 -14.48 5.59 -3.67
C GLY A 34 -13.36 4.82 -4.34
N THR A 35 -12.31 5.54 -4.76
CA THR A 35 -10.99 5.01 -4.74
C THR A 35 -10.82 4.54 -3.31
N ARG A 36 -11.14 3.27 -3.05
CA ARG A 36 -10.43 2.52 -2.04
C ARG A 36 -8.99 2.61 -2.51
N GLU A 37 -8.31 3.71 -2.16
CA GLU A 37 -6.86 3.73 -2.20
C GLU A 37 -6.46 2.44 -1.51
N ALA A 38 -5.83 1.56 -2.29
CA ALA A 38 -5.29 0.32 -1.78
C ALA A 38 -4.50 0.71 -0.53
N ALA A 39 -5.02 0.29 0.62
CA ALA A 39 -4.59 0.80 1.90
C ALA A 39 -3.05 0.65 1.99
N ASP A 40 -2.37 1.77 2.25
CA ASP A 40 -0.93 1.83 2.02
C ASP A 40 -0.19 1.11 3.15
N ALA A 41 0.33 -0.06 2.83
CA ALA A 41 1.12 -0.83 3.78
C ALA A 41 2.53 -0.27 3.98
N THR A 42 2.95 0.73 3.20
CA THR A 42 4.25 1.40 3.39
C THR A 42 4.10 2.54 4.39
N LEU A 43 4.81 2.40 5.50
CA LEU A 43 4.68 3.26 6.67
C LEU A 43 5.96 4.06 6.88
N ARG A 44 5.83 5.20 7.57
CA ARG A 44 6.97 5.94 8.10
C ARG A 44 7.15 5.56 9.56
N ILE A 45 8.39 5.29 9.94
CA ILE A 45 8.78 4.94 11.31
C ILE A 45 9.66 6.06 11.81
N TYR A 46 9.32 6.60 12.97
CA TYR A 46 10.05 7.65 13.65
C TYR A 46 10.67 7.08 14.92
N GLY A 47 11.98 7.29 15.07
CA GLY A 47 12.71 7.02 16.31
C GLY A 47 13.58 8.21 16.67
N GLU A 48 14.29 8.12 17.80
CA GLU A 48 15.09 9.23 18.32
C GLU A 48 16.17 9.75 17.34
N SER A 49 16.72 8.87 16.51
CA SER A 49 17.80 9.22 15.57
C SER A 49 17.31 9.59 14.16
N GLY A 50 16.01 9.62 13.92
CA GLY A 50 15.42 10.02 12.63
C GLY A 50 14.28 9.11 12.20
N SER A 51 13.99 9.12 10.89
CA SER A 51 12.93 8.32 10.31
C SER A 51 13.41 7.37 9.22
N GLU A 52 12.72 6.24 9.08
CA GLU A 52 12.90 5.29 7.99
C GLU A 52 11.55 4.77 7.49
N LEU A 53 11.58 4.07 6.36
CA LEU A 53 10.40 3.38 5.86
C LEU A 53 10.33 1.95 6.40
N GLY A 54 9.11 1.48 6.56
CA GLY A 54 8.81 0.07 6.82
C GLY A 54 7.58 -0.37 6.05
N VAL A 55 7.33 -1.67 6.07
CA VAL A 55 6.13 -2.24 5.46
C VAL A 55 5.36 -3.06 6.48
N CYS A 56 4.07 -2.78 6.63
CA CYS A 56 3.19 -3.61 7.44
C CYS A 56 2.73 -4.83 6.66
N THR A 57 2.91 -6.00 7.28
CA THR A 57 2.61 -7.30 6.69
C THR A 57 1.59 -8.04 7.54
N SER A 58 1.06 -9.15 7.03
CA SER A 58 0.22 -10.05 7.83
C SER A 58 0.95 -10.68 9.04
N TYR A 59 2.26 -10.51 9.17
CA TYR A 59 3.07 -11.03 10.29
C TYR A 59 3.61 -9.94 11.22
N GLY A 60 3.29 -8.66 10.97
CA GLY A 60 3.80 -7.51 11.70
C GLY A 60 4.45 -6.46 10.78
N LEU A 61 4.85 -5.34 11.36
CA LEU A 61 5.68 -4.34 10.70
C LEU A 61 7.08 -4.90 10.45
N VAL A 62 7.69 -4.62 9.31
CA VAL A 62 9.09 -4.97 9.03
C VAL A 62 9.84 -3.78 8.47
N PHE A 63 11.06 -3.57 8.97
CA PHE A 63 11.95 -2.46 8.58
C PHE A 63 13.42 -2.83 8.84
N LEU A 64 14.34 -1.97 8.42
CA LEU A 64 15.79 -2.26 8.36
C LEU A 64 16.57 -1.77 9.58
N GLY A 65 15.94 -0.97 10.44
CA GLY A 65 16.54 -0.40 11.64
C GLY A 65 17.77 0.43 11.34
N ARG A 66 17.69 1.26 10.29
CA ARG A 66 18.76 2.20 9.94
C ARG A 66 18.81 3.34 10.96
N THR A 67 17.65 3.79 11.43
CA THR A 67 17.50 4.93 12.34
C THR A 67 17.16 4.48 13.76
N VAL A 68 16.53 3.33 13.94
CA VAL A 68 16.16 2.83 15.26
C VAL A 68 16.25 1.32 15.31
N ARG A 69 16.86 0.77 16.37
CA ARG A 69 17.16 -0.67 16.50
C ARG A 69 16.63 -1.29 17.79
N ALA A 70 16.16 -0.47 18.72
CA ALA A 70 15.62 -0.83 20.01
C ALA A 70 14.85 0.37 20.59
N GLY A 71 13.98 0.10 21.56
CA GLY A 71 13.22 1.13 22.26
C GLY A 71 11.93 1.51 21.57
N ASP A 72 11.37 2.63 22.02
CA ASP A 72 10.07 3.14 21.55
C ASP A 72 10.21 3.81 20.19
N ILE A 73 9.19 3.61 19.35
CA ILE A 73 9.04 4.23 18.04
C ILE A 73 7.61 4.71 17.85
N GLU A 74 7.45 5.69 16.97
CA GLU A 74 6.14 6.08 16.43
C GLU A 74 6.02 5.61 14.98
N VAL A 75 4.89 5.01 14.65
CA VAL A 75 4.58 4.50 13.32
C VAL A 75 3.46 5.36 12.75
N GLU A 76 3.73 6.02 11.62
CA GLU A 76 2.74 6.77 10.87
C GLU A 76 2.14 5.90 9.77
N ALA A 77 0.85 5.63 9.91
CA ALA A 77 0.04 4.96 8.92
C ALA A 77 -0.96 5.92 8.30
N HIS A 78 -1.20 5.80 7.00
CA HIS A 78 -2.19 6.60 6.30
C HIS A 78 -3.40 5.76 5.93
N PHE A 79 -4.56 6.27 6.31
CA PHE A 79 -5.88 5.77 6.00
C PHE A 79 -6.58 6.76 5.06
N GLY A 80 -7.74 6.39 4.53
CA GLY A 80 -8.49 7.24 3.60
C GLY A 80 -8.97 8.57 4.21
N ASP A 81 -8.91 8.71 5.54
CA ASP A 81 -9.28 9.91 6.30
C ASP A 81 -8.08 10.71 6.84
N GLY A 82 -6.84 10.23 6.66
CA GLY A 82 -5.63 10.95 7.09
C GLY A 82 -4.53 10.04 7.64
N SER A 83 -3.48 10.65 8.20
CA SER A 83 -2.45 9.91 8.93
C SER A 83 -2.83 9.68 10.39
N ASN A 84 -2.32 8.58 10.94
CA ASN A 84 -2.45 8.21 12.34
C ASN A 84 -1.07 7.79 12.85
N LEU A 85 -0.68 8.28 14.03
CA LEU A 85 0.55 7.93 14.70
C LEU A 85 0.29 6.93 15.82
N GLU A 86 1.08 5.88 15.85
CA GLU A 86 0.96 4.82 16.84
C GLU A 86 2.31 4.51 17.49
N SER A 87 2.35 4.54 18.82
CA SER A 87 3.54 4.17 19.58
C SER A 87 3.67 2.66 19.72
N THR A 88 4.87 2.13 19.53
CA THR A 88 5.19 0.71 19.70
C THR A 88 6.68 0.52 20.03
N VAL A 89 7.10 -0.72 20.27
CA VAL A 89 8.46 -1.07 20.66
C VAL A 89 9.13 -1.90 19.58
N VAL A 90 10.39 -1.57 19.29
CA VAL A 90 11.21 -2.30 18.31
C VAL A 90 11.69 -3.64 18.85
N GLU A 91 11.50 -4.68 18.05
CA GLU A 91 11.99 -6.04 18.30
C GLU A 91 12.93 -6.49 17.18
N PRO A 92 14.15 -6.97 17.48
CA PRO A 92 15.06 -7.48 16.47
C PRO A 92 14.65 -8.89 16.00
N ILE A 93 14.56 -9.11 14.67
CA ILE A 93 14.28 -10.44 14.10
C ILE A 93 15.51 -11.09 13.44
N GLY A 94 16.62 -10.36 13.35
CA GLY A 94 17.92 -10.84 12.85
C GLY A 94 18.24 -10.40 11.42
N ASN A 95 19.51 -10.53 10.99
CA ASN A 95 20.01 -10.09 9.67
C ASN A 95 19.77 -8.60 9.36
N GLY A 96 19.75 -7.74 10.37
CA GLY A 96 19.44 -6.32 10.18
C GLY A 96 17.97 -6.05 9.85
N LEU A 97 17.08 -7.01 10.12
CA LEU A 97 15.63 -6.79 10.13
C LEU A 97 15.13 -6.57 11.55
N TYR A 98 14.12 -5.73 11.64
CA TYR A 98 13.40 -5.37 12.85
C TYR A 98 11.90 -5.45 12.61
N THR A 99 11.16 -5.69 13.68
CA THR A 99 9.70 -5.71 13.70
C THR A 99 9.16 -4.89 14.85
N ALA A 100 7.87 -4.61 14.81
CA ALA A 100 7.12 -4.04 15.92
C ALA A 100 5.66 -4.48 15.80
N GLU A 101 4.96 -4.52 16.93
CA GLU A 101 3.55 -4.89 17.00
C GLU A 101 2.70 -3.69 17.37
N THR A 102 1.67 -3.46 16.57
CA THR A 102 0.71 -2.38 16.75
C THR A 102 -0.57 -2.88 17.41
N GLU A 103 -1.19 -2.05 18.22
CA GLU A 103 -2.51 -2.30 18.81
C GLU A 103 -3.62 -2.14 17.78
N ILE A 104 -3.51 -1.14 16.90
CA ILE A 104 -4.46 -0.95 15.81
C ILE A 104 -4.11 -1.81 14.60
N ARG A 105 -5.16 -2.14 13.83
CA ARG A 105 -5.00 -2.89 12.60
C ARG A 105 -4.56 -1.96 11.47
N LEU A 106 -3.27 -1.99 11.17
CA LEU A 106 -2.70 -1.26 10.06
C LEU A 106 -3.04 -1.89 8.70
N PRO A 107 -3.07 -1.09 7.62
CA PRO A 107 -3.03 -1.61 6.26
C PRO A 107 -1.87 -2.59 6.11
N SER A 108 -2.14 -3.78 5.58
CA SER A 108 -1.12 -4.84 5.50
C SER A 108 -1.15 -5.55 4.16
N VAL A 109 0.04 -5.98 3.73
CA VAL A 109 0.23 -6.80 2.54
C VAL A 109 0.67 -8.21 2.91
N ARG A 110 0.41 -9.15 2.01
CA ARG A 110 0.94 -10.52 2.12
C ARG A 110 2.39 -10.55 1.67
N LEU A 111 3.17 -11.45 2.25
CA LEU A 111 4.51 -11.78 1.76
C LEU A 111 4.42 -12.71 0.54
N LYS A 112 5.38 -12.61 -0.38
CA LYS A 112 5.59 -13.57 -1.46
C LYS A 112 7.02 -14.10 -1.42
N PHE A 113 7.16 -15.40 -1.14
CA PHE A 113 8.46 -16.07 -1.04
C PHE A 113 8.94 -16.63 -2.38
N HIS A 114 8.90 -15.80 -3.42
CA HIS A 114 9.38 -16.15 -4.74
C HIS A 114 10.60 -15.30 -5.05
N ASP A 115 11.74 -15.92 -5.36
CA ASP A 115 12.95 -15.22 -5.82
C ASP A 115 12.71 -14.75 -7.27
N PRO A 116 12.57 -13.43 -7.52
CA PRO A 116 12.37 -12.90 -8.87
C PRO A 116 13.59 -13.16 -9.76
N LYS A 117 13.36 -13.30 -11.06
CA LYS A 117 14.40 -13.52 -12.06
C LYS A 117 14.83 -12.21 -12.72
N PRO A 118 16.07 -12.12 -13.23
CA PRO A 118 16.49 -11.00 -14.06
C PRO A 118 15.52 -10.78 -15.23
N GLY A 119 15.11 -9.54 -15.43
CA GLY A 119 14.10 -9.14 -16.40
C GLY A 119 12.67 -9.11 -15.88
N ASP A 120 12.38 -9.67 -14.70
CA ASP A 120 11.06 -9.54 -14.09
C ASP A 120 10.76 -8.07 -13.73
N GLU A 121 9.49 -7.69 -13.87
CA GLU A 121 8.98 -6.39 -13.46
C GLU A 121 8.37 -6.47 -12.06
N LEU A 122 8.73 -5.51 -11.21
CA LEU A 122 8.26 -5.36 -9.86
C LEU A 122 7.79 -3.91 -9.65
N ILE A 123 7.07 -3.70 -8.56
CA ILE A 123 6.62 -2.38 -8.14
C ILE A 123 7.45 -1.95 -6.93
N LEU A 124 8.15 -0.83 -7.05
CA LEU A 124 8.78 -0.16 -5.92
C LEU A 124 7.82 0.89 -5.38
N ARG A 125 7.53 0.84 -4.07
CA ARG A 125 6.63 1.79 -3.41
C ARG A 125 7.29 2.35 -2.15
N GLY A 126 7.22 3.66 -2.01
CA GLY A 126 7.72 4.39 -0.85
C GLY A 126 6.75 5.46 -0.40
N ARG A 127 7.20 6.28 0.56
CA ARG A 127 6.42 7.41 1.06
C ARG A 127 7.31 8.61 1.34
N THR A 128 6.79 9.78 1.01
CA THR A 128 7.39 11.09 1.30
C THR A 128 6.40 11.93 2.10
N GLU A 129 6.78 13.17 2.42
CA GLU A 129 5.86 14.15 3.00
C GLU A 129 4.71 14.50 2.06
N ASP A 130 4.93 14.41 0.74
CA ASP A 130 3.90 14.64 -0.28
C ASP A 130 2.95 13.44 -0.46
N GLY A 131 3.20 12.33 0.23
CA GLY A 131 2.39 11.12 0.18
C GLY A 131 3.11 9.90 -0.40
N ALA A 132 2.30 8.91 -0.75
CA ALA A 132 2.77 7.66 -1.36
C ALA A 132 3.29 7.92 -2.77
N TRP A 133 4.34 7.19 -3.16
CA TRP A 133 4.81 7.16 -4.54
C TRP A 133 5.11 5.74 -4.97
N GLU A 134 5.12 5.53 -6.28
CA GLU A 134 5.29 4.23 -6.88
C GLU A 134 6.01 4.32 -8.22
N GLU A 135 6.86 3.34 -8.50
CA GLU A 135 7.62 3.21 -9.74
C GLU A 135 7.72 1.74 -10.15
N GLU A 136 7.64 1.48 -11.45
CA GLU A 136 7.96 0.17 -12.01
C GLU A 136 9.48 0.00 -12.06
N VAL A 137 9.97 -1.16 -11.62
CA VAL A 137 11.40 -1.48 -11.57
C VAL A 137 11.66 -2.86 -12.15
N THR A 138 12.80 -2.99 -12.82
CA THR A 138 13.23 -4.25 -13.42
C THR A 138 14.27 -4.92 -12.55
N VAL A 139 14.21 -6.24 -12.44
CA VAL A 139 15.20 -7.06 -11.73
C VAL A 139 16.45 -7.27 -12.59
N HIS A 140 17.61 -7.16 -11.97
CA HIS A 140 18.92 -7.38 -12.60
C HIS A 140 19.69 -8.49 -11.89
N ALA A 141 20.66 -9.07 -12.59
CA ALA A 141 21.67 -9.93 -12.01
C ALA A 141 23.06 -9.32 -12.22
N ASP A 142 23.92 -9.55 -11.25
CA ASP A 142 25.35 -9.29 -11.33
C ASP A 142 26.08 -10.48 -10.69
N GLU A 143 27.17 -10.93 -11.31
CA GLU A 143 27.88 -12.14 -10.88
C GLU A 143 28.56 -11.99 -9.50
N HIS A 144 28.83 -10.75 -9.08
CA HIS A 144 29.51 -10.44 -7.83
C HIS A 144 28.55 -10.09 -6.69
N ILE A 145 27.25 -9.94 -6.98
CA ILE A 145 26.26 -9.50 -6.00
C ILE A 145 25.33 -10.64 -5.64
N HIS A 146 25.45 -11.08 -4.40
CA HIS A 146 24.53 -12.02 -3.79
C HIS A 146 23.33 -11.24 -3.21
N GLY A 147 22.26 -11.09 -3.98
CA GLY A 147 21.04 -10.39 -3.56
C GLY A 147 20.13 -10.04 -4.72
N LEU A 148 18.98 -9.44 -4.42
CA LEU A 148 18.07 -8.94 -5.44
C LEU A 148 18.49 -7.51 -5.83
N LEU A 149 18.81 -7.30 -7.10
CA LEU A 149 19.10 -6.00 -7.67
C LEU A 149 17.94 -5.51 -8.50
N ILE A 150 17.58 -4.24 -8.35
CA ILE A 150 16.55 -3.59 -9.16
C ILE A 150 17.04 -2.25 -9.71
N THR A 151 16.41 -1.80 -10.80
CA THR A 151 16.61 -0.44 -11.34
C THR A 151 16.39 0.62 -10.25
N ALA A 152 17.24 1.65 -10.21
CA ALA A 152 17.10 2.76 -9.27
C ALA A 152 16.34 3.94 -9.91
N PRO A 153 15.04 4.14 -9.60
CA PRO A 153 14.28 5.27 -10.14
C PRO A 153 14.74 6.60 -9.55
N GLY A 154 14.42 7.70 -10.22
CA GLY A 154 14.92 9.03 -9.88
C GLY A 154 14.62 9.48 -8.45
N VAL A 155 13.48 9.07 -7.88
CA VAL A 155 13.13 9.35 -6.47
C VAL A 155 14.16 8.76 -5.50
N MET A 156 14.61 7.54 -5.75
CA MET A 156 15.62 6.84 -4.94
C MET A 156 17.04 7.39 -5.15
N LEU A 157 17.30 8.01 -6.30
CA LEU A 157 18.59 8.64 -6.58
C LEU A 157 18.73 9.98 -5.84
N ARG A 158 17.64 10.70 -5.63
CA ARG A 158 17.64 12.03 -5.00
C ARG A 158 17.42 12.02 -3.49
N ARG A 159 16.93 10.91 -2.93
CA ARG A 159 16.51 10.84 -1.53
C ARG A 159 17.06 9.61 -0.81
N ASP A 160 17.76 9.84 0.29
CA ASP A 160 18.27 8.76 1.16
C ASP A 160 17.24 8.30 2.20
N ASP A 161 16.22 9.09 2.50
CA ASP A 161 15.16 8.74 3.47
C ASP A 161 14.19 7.66 2.97
N GLN A 162 14.38 7.18 1.73
CA GLN A 162 13.53 6.17 1.10
C GLN A 162 14.05 4.73 1.26
N VAL A 163 15.14 4.53 2.00
CA VAL A 163 15.58 3.18 2.41
C VAL A 163 14.50 2.56 3.31
N GLY A 164 14.23 1.27 3.09
CA GLY A 164 13.08 0.58 3.67
C GLY A 164 11.82 0.60 2.80
N ALA A 165 11.85 1.31 1.65
CA ALA A 165 10.78 1.23 0.65
C ALA A 165 10.50 -0.23 0.25
N GLY A 166 9.21 -0.55 0.08
CA GLY A 166 8.77 -1.90 -0.23
C GLY A 166 8.90 -2.22 -1.70
N VAL A 167 9.32 -3.45 -1.99
CA VAL A 167 9.37 -4.01 -3.34
C VAL A 167 8.31 -5.09 -3.45
N PHE A 168 7.39 -4.94 -4.39
CA PHE A 168 6.18 -5.73 -4.49
C PHE A 168 6.11 -6.45 -5.83
N TRP A 169 5.63 -7.69 -5.79
CA TRP A 169 5.10 -8.35 -6.96
C TRP A 169 3.63 -7.99 -7.12
N SER A 170 3.22 -7.66 -8.34
CA SER A 170 1.83 -7.39 -8.71
C SER A 170 1.25 -8.58 -9.47
N ASN A 171 0.01 -8.96 -9.16
CA ASN A 171 -0.67 -10.01 -9.90
C ASN A 171 -1.11 -9.48 -11.27
N PRO A 172 -0.71 -10.11 -12.39
CA PRO A 172 -1.07 -9.66 -13.73
C PRO A 172 -2.58 -9.72 -14.00
N PHE A 173 -3.33 -10.49 -13.22
CA PHE A 173 -4.79 -10.61 -13.33
C PHE A 173 -5.56 -9.72 -12.33
N ASP A 174 -4.88 -9.15 -11.34
CA ASP A 174 -5.47 -8.27 -10.33
C ASP A 174 -4.40 -7.32 -9.78
N SER A 175 -4.37 -6.09 -10.29
CA SER A 175 -3.38 -5.08 -9.89
C SER A 175 -3.48 -4.65 -8.41
N ASN A 176 -4.57 -5.02 -7.71
CA ASN A 176 -4.72 -4.80 -6.28
C ASN A 176 -4.12 -5.94 -5.43
N ASP A 177 -3.90 -7.13 -5.99
CA ASP A 177 -3.21 -8.22 -5.29
C ASP A 177 -1.70 -8.02 -5.37
N ARG A 178 -1.20 -7.19 -4.46
CA ARG A 178 0.22 -6.90 -4.29
C ARG A 178 0.78 -7.68 -3.12
N ARG A 179 1.99 -8.19 -3.31
CA ARG A 179 2.67 -8.99 -2.30
C ARG A 179 4.11 -8.54 -2.14
N LEU A 180 4.53 -8.35 -0.90
CA LEU A 180 5.88 -7.91 -0.56
C LEU A 180 6.89 -9.00 -0.90
N ILE A 181 7.89 -8.62 -1.69
CA ILE A 181 9.07 -9.42 -2.05
C ILE A 181 10.25 -9.04 -1.16
N GLY A 182 10.41 -7.75 -0.86
CA GLY A 182 11.59 -7.26 -0.14
C GLY A 182 11.52 -5.79 0.25
N LEU A 183 12.58 -5.34 0.92
CA LEU A 183 12.79 -3.94 1.30
C LEU A 183 14.08 -3.43 0.66
N VAL A 184 14.07 -2.20 0.14
CA VAL A 184 15.28 -1.57 -0.38
C VAL A 184 16.25 -1.31 0.77
N SER A 185 17.44 -1.91 0.70
CA SER A 185 18.44 -1.84 1.76
C SER A 185 19.57 -0.86 1.48
N ALA A 186 20.00 -0.76 0.23
CA ALA A 186 21.13 0.08 -0.14
C ALA A 186 21.08 0.49 -1.62
N ARG A 187 21.90 1.47 -1.95
CA ARG A 187 22.21 1.86 -3.34
C ARG A 187 23.62 1.40 -3.65
N ILE A 188 23.81 0.78 -4.80
CA ILE A 188 25.12 0.35 -5.27
C ILE A 188 25.36 0.89 -6.68
N ARG A 189 26.62 1.23 -6.96
CA ARG A 189 27.05 1.62 -8.30
C ARG A 189 27.91 0.52 -8.88
N ILE A 190 27.50 0.03 -10.05
CA ILE A 190 28.19 -0.98 -10.83
C ILE A 190 28.52 -0.32 -12.16
N GLU A 191 29.82 -0.17 -12.44
CA GLU A 191 30.31 0.65 -13.54
C GLU A 191 29.73 2.08 -13.46
N ASP A 192 29.03 2.52 -14.51
CA ASP A 192 28.39 3.83 -14.61
C ASP A 192 26.89 3.81 -14.28
N LYS A 193 26.36 2.69 -13.76
CA LYS A 193 24.94 2.52 -13.45
C LYS A 193 24.71 2.34 -11.95
N THR A 194 23.63 2.95 -11.46
CA THR A 194 23.20 2.81 -10.07
C THR A 194 22.02 1.86 -9.98
N TYR A 195 22.09 0.94 -9.02
CA TYR A 195 21.09 -0.06 -8.72
C TYR A 195 20.68 0.02 -7.25
N LEU A 196 19.54 -0.56 -6.92
CA LEU A 196 19.12 -0.75 -5.54
C LEU A 196 19.32 -2.21 -5.16
N CYS A 197 19.92 -2.42 -3.99
CA CYS A 197 19.94 -3.71 -3.32
C CYS A 197 18.64 -3.89 -2.54
N VAL A 198 18.05 -5.06 -2.65
CA VAL A 198 16.81 -5.41 -1.97
C VAL A 198 17.07 -6.58 -1.04
N LEU A 199 16.74 -6.40 0.22
CA LEU A 199 16.62 -7.48 1.18
C LEU A 199 15.36 -8.27 0.83
N GLY A 200 15.55 -9.48 0.31
CA GLY A 200 14.51 -10.23 -0.39
C GLY A 200 13.82 -11.33 0.44
N PRO A 201 13.14 -12.26 -0.24
CA PRO A 201 12.37 -13.33 0.37
C PRO A 201 13.14 -14.19 1.38
N ARG A 202 14.41 -14.46 1.09
CA ARG A 202 15.32 -15.28 1.92
C ARG A 202 15.65 -14.66 3.27
N ASP A 203 15.41 -13.37 3.44
CA ASP A 203 15.55 -12.68 4.71
C ASP A 203 14.21 -12.50 5.39
N LEU A 204 13.16 -12.14 4.62
CA LEU A 204 11.82 -11.91 5.14
C LEU A 204 11.16 -13.15 5.79
N TRP A 205 11.59 -14.37 5.48
CA TRP A 205 11.04 -15.57 6.16
C TRP A 205 11.26 -15.52 7.68
N ARG A 206 12.29 -14.79 8.15
CA ARG A 206 12.59 -14.62 9.58
C ARG A 206 11.42 -13.99 10.33
N LEU A 207 10.69 -13.08 9.69
CA LEU A 207 9.49 -12.47 10.26
C LEU A 207 8.41 -13.53 10.54
N VAL A 208 8.22 -14.47 9.62
CA VAL A 208 7.25 -15.56 9.76
C VAL A 208 7.63 -16.47 10.92
N THR A 209 8.91 -16.85 11.03
CA THR A 209 9.37 -17.68 12.16
C THR A 209 9.26 -16.96 13.49
N HIS A 210 9.68 -15.69 13.53
CA HIS A 210 9.62 -14.86 14.74
C HIS A 210 8.18 -14.83 15.26
N ARG A 211 7.21 -14.52 14.40
CA ARG A 211 5.79 -14.45 14.78
C ARG A 211 5.22 -15.81 15.19
N ARG A 212 5.58 -16.90 14.49
CA ARG A 212 5.12 -18.25 14.84
C ARG A 212 5.60 -18.66 16.24
N ASP A 213 6.83 -18.34 16.58
CA ASP A 213 7.42 -18.68 17.87
C ASP A 213 6.84 -17.82 19.00
N HIS A 214 6.52 -16.54 18.73
CA HIS A 214 5.75 -15.68 19.66
C HIS A 214 4.37 -16.25 19.96
N LEU A 215 3.62 -16.71 18.94
CA LEU A 215 2.30 -17.33 19.15
C LEU A 215 2.37 -18.64 19.95
N ARG A 216 3.47 -19.40 19.84
CA ARG A 216 3.69 -20.63 20.62
C ARG A 216 4.01 -20.35 22.10
N ARG A 217 4.49 -19.16 22.44
CA ARG A 217 4.99 -18.81 23.79
C ARG A 217 3.90 -18.42 24.80
N LYS A 218 2.60 -18.54 24.50
CA LYS A 218 1.53 -18.29 25.49
C LYS A 218 0.78 -19.56 25.91
N PRO A 219 1.24 -20.34 26.90
CA PRO A 219 0.31 -21.03 27.77
C PRO A 219 -0.28 -19.98 28.72
N TRP A 220 -1.57 -19.68 28.53
CA TRP A 220 -2.34 -18.89 29.48
C TRP A 220 -2.45 -19.70 30.77
N VAL A 221 -1.67 -19.36 31.80
CA VAL A 221 -1.81 -19.95 33.13
C VAL A 221 -2.66 -18.99 33.94
N TYR A 222 -3.93 -19.33 34.11
CA TYR A 222 -4.76 -18.73 35.15
C TYR A 222 -4.13 -19.07 36.51
N ARG A 223 -3.74 -18.05 37.29
CA ARG A 223 -3.28 -18.21 38.67
C ARG A 223 -4.40 -17.75 39.59
N GLU A 224 -4.94 -18.67 40.38
CA GLU A 224 -5.97 -18.40 41.39
C GLU A 224 -5.38 -17.77 42.67
N ASP A 225 -4.05 -17.69 42.75
CA ASP A 225 -3.26 -17.33 43.93
C ASP A 225 -2.97 -15.82 44.07
N ILE A 226 -3.71 -14.96 43.37
CA ILE A 226 -3.69 -13.50 43.57
C ILE A 226 -5.08 -13.05 44.05
N MET A 227 -5.32 -13.19 45.35
CA MET A 227 -6.37 -12.48 46.10
C MET A 227 -5.87 -12.19 47.52
#